data_AF-A0A428W3Y1-F1
#
_entry.id   AF-A0A428W3Y1-F1
#
_cell.length_a   1.000
_cell.length_b   1.000
_cell.length_c   1.000
_cell.angle_alpha   90.00
_cell.angle_beta   90.00
_cell.angle_gamma   90.00
#
_symmetry.space_group_name_H-M   'P 1'
#
loop_
_entity.id
_entity.type
_entity.pdbx_description
1 polymer ?
#
loop_
_entity_poly.entity_id
_entity_poly.type
_entity_poly.pdbx_seq_one_letter_code
_entity_poly.pdbx_strand_id
1 'polypeptide(L)'
;MVLSGALFAFGVLLASAGQRGSVLPYVYFVAFGGSLAMWTYVLSLYRRVQRLFGEPYHRLDVAPDGMLVKGSRVSVRLPDGRWLRTGRIPDGPRAQLAGERRLWVLGGGRRVFVRLPGAMWLRAGRIEDAPLPGATSAELVSRHPTPPRHDPVLAANRAFRIRRTVLSGVVFLVLGGAGLAFVANTRVDPYAVVDPAAVGGVAGGSGVLVLLGLLMLVGVLRLRPITEDVWVELRVALDTQFVPRTRGVARLTGWALHPDGRQTRFRLVADVSLAANVAATGQLWLQGYPRPGKPAKAGLPGYPYGGSFR
;
A
#
# COMPACT_ATOMS: atom_id res chain seq x y z
N MET A 1 4.28 -16.62 -21.02
CA MET A 1 5.01 -17.69 -20.32
C MET A 1 6.24 -18.17 -21.09
N VAL A 2 6.17 -18.29 -22.42
CA VAL A 2 7.31 -18.70 -23.28
C VAL A 2 8.53 -17.77 -23.15
N LEU A 3 8.34 -16.45 -23.12
CA LEU A 3 9.44 -15.47 -23.01
C LEU A 3 10.20 -15.56 -21.67
N SER A 4 9.49 -15.82 -20.57
CA SER A 4 10.09 -15.93 -19.23
C SER A 4 10.83 -17.25 -19.03
N GLY A 5 10.32 -18.35 -19.61
CA GLY A 5 11.03 -19.62 -19.66
C GLY A 5 12.28 -19.55 -20.54
N ALA A 6 12.18 -18.87 -21.68
CA ALA A 6 13.32 -18.62 -22.57
C ALA A 6 14.40 -17.76 -21.89
N LEU A 7 14.02 -16.71 -21.14
CA LEU A 7 14.97 -15.86 -20.42
C LEU A 7 15.60 -16.54 -19.20
N PHE A 8 14.85 -17.41 -18.49
CA PHE A 8 15.41 -18.24 -17.42
C PHE A 8 16.38 -19.27 -17.99
N ALA A 9 15.99 -19.97 -19.07
CA ALA A 9 16.87 -20.87 -19.80
C ALA A 9 18.09 -20.15 -20.38
N PHE A 10 17.95 -18.90 -20.85
CA PHE A 10 19.03 -18.06 -21.33
C PHE A 10 19.97 -17.60 -20.21
N GLY A 11 19.44 -17.31 -19.02
CA GLY A 11 20.24 -17.05 -17.81
C GLY A 11 21.02 -18.27 -17.34
N VAL A 12 20.39 -19.46 -17.39
CA VAL A 12 21.04 -20.75 -17.09
C VAL A 12 22.09 -21.10 -18.16
N LEU A 13 21.78 -20.87 -19.44
CA LEU A 13 22.72 -21.07 -20.56
C LEU A 13 23.91 -20.12 -20.49
N LEU A 14 23.71 -18.84 -20.17
CA LEU A 14 24.77 -17.86 -19.95
C LEU A 14 25.63 -18.20 -18.72
N ALA A 15 25.01 -18.71 -17.65
CA ALA A 15 25.73 -19.22 -16.49
C ALA A 15 26.56 -20.47 -16.82
N SER A 16 26.08 -21.33 -17.72
CA SER A 16 26.82 -22.53 -18.18
C SER A 16 27.88 -22.25 -19.25
N ALA A 17 27.73 -21.18 -20.05
CA ALA A 17 28.64 -20.84 -21.15
C ALA A 17 29.75 -19.85 -20.76
N GLY A 18 29.65 -19.22 -19.58
CA GLY A 18 30.58 -18.17 -19.14
C GLY A 18 31.87 -18.71 -18.55
N GLN A 19 32.86 -19.04 -19.37
CA GLN A 19 34.27 -19.23 -18.94
C GLN A 19 34.98 -17.93 -18.47
N ARG A 20 34.25 -16.83 -18.29
CA ARG A 20 34.82 -15.53 -17.87
C ARG A 20 33.86 -14.82 -16.91
N GLY A 21 34.16 -14.89 -15.61
CA GLY A 21 34.16 -13.78 -14.62
C GLY A 21 33.03 -12.74 -14.59
N SER A 22 31.92 -12.91 -15.29
CA SER A 22 30.93 -11.86 -15.51
C SER A 22 29.83 -11.93 -14.46
N VAL A 23 29.71 -10.88 -13.65
CA VAL A 23 28.71 -10.72 -12.58
C VAL A 23 27.26 -10.66 -13.11
N LEU A 24 27.08 -10.43 -14.42
CA LEU A 24 25.77 -10.28 -15.06
C LEU A 24 24.77 -11.42 -14.75
N PRO A 25 25.09 -12.71 -14.97
CA PRO A 25 24.11 -13.80 -14.87
C PRO A 25 23.43 -13.87 -13.50
N TYR A 26 24.13 -13.53 -12.41
CA TYR A 26 23.59 -13.55 -11.05
C TYR A 26 22.71 -12.34 -10.75
N VAL A 27 23.07 -11.16 -11.24
CA VAL A 27 22.20 -9.96 -11.19
C VAL A 27 20.91 -10.22 -11.96
N TYR A 28 21.01 -10.85 -13.12
CA TYR A 28 19.86 -11.31 -13.89
C TYR A 28 19.07 -12.36 -13.08
N PHE A 29 19.70 -13.34 -12.45
CA PHE A 29 18.97 -14.35 -11.67
C PHE A 29 18.19 -13.76 -10.49
N VAL A 30 18.76 -12.84 -9.72
CA VAL A 30 18.05 -12.21 -8.58
C VAL A 30 16.95 -11.27 -9.06
N ALA A 31 17.25 -10.40 -10.04
CA ALA A 31 16.27 -9.46 -10.57
C ALA A 31 15.11 -10.18 -11.29
N PHE A 32 15.43 -11.19 -12.11
CA PHE A 32 14.43 -11.95 -12.85
C PHE A 32 13.75 -13.01 -12.00
N GLY A 33 14.45 -13.68 -11.08
CA GLY A 33 13.86 -14.62 -10.14
C GLY A 33 12.88 -13.93 -9.18
N GLY A 34 13.26 -12.77 -8.64
CA GLY A 34 12.37 -11.93 -7.83
C GLY A 34 11.18 -11.40 -8.62
N SER A 35 11.42 -10.91 -9.84
CA SER A 35 10.35 -10.48 -10.75
C SER A 35 9.43 -11.63 -11.13
N LEU A 36 9.96 -12.82 -11.41
CA LEU A 36 9.20 -14.02 -11.75
C LEU A 36 8.35 -14.43 -10.55
N ALA A 37 8.91 -14.57 -9.35
CA ALA A 37 8.15 -14.90 -8.15
C ALA A 37 7.02 -13.88 -7.89
N MET A 38 7.29 -12.59 -8.05
CA MET A 38 6.28 -11.53 -7.94
C MET A 38 5.19 -11.68 -9.01
N TRP A 39 5.55 -11.89 -10.27
CA TRP A 39 4.60 -12.07 -11.37
C TRP A 39 3.79 -13.36 -11.20
N THR A 40 4.39 -14.46 -10.75
CA THR A 40 3.69 -15.71 -10.45
C THR A 40 2.69 -15.51 -9.32
N TYR A 41 3.06 -14.76 -8.27
CA TYR A 41 2.13 -14.38 -7.21
C TYR A 41 0.97 -13.52 -7.76
N VAL A 42 1.25 -12.49 -8.56
CA VAL A 42 0.24 -11.62 -9.19
C VAL A 42 -0.67 -12.42 -10.12
N LEU A 43 -0.13 -13.30 -10.97
CA LEU A 43 -0.89 -14.18 -11.86
C LEU A 43 -1.76 -15.17 -11.07
N SER A 44 -1.25 -15.71 -9.96
CA SER A 44 -2.04 -16.59 -9.09
C SER A 44 -3.21 -15.85 -8.46
N LEU A 45 -3.00 -14.60 -8.05
CA LEU A 45 -4.03 -13.74 -7.49
C LEU A 45 -5.04 -13.36 -8.58
N TYR A 46 -4.56 -12.96 -9.75
CA TYR A 46 -5.36 -12.62 -10.91
C TYR A 46 -6.26 -13.78 -11.31
N ARG A 47 -5.73 -15.00 -11.46
CA ARG A 47 -6.53 -16.20 -11.78
C ARG A 47 -7.62 -16.48 -10.74
N ARG A 48 -7.36 -16.21 -9.46
CA ARG A 48 -8.38 -16.36 -8.40
C ARG A 48 -9.48 -15.30 -8.49
N VAL A 49 -9.11 -14.06 -8.83
CA VAL A 49 -10.06 -12.93 -8.95
C VAL A 49 -10.80 -12.97 -10.29
N GLN A 50 -10.18 -13.46 -11.36
CA GLN A 50 -10.74 -13.53 -12.72
C GLN A 50 -12.03 -14.35 -12.76
N ARG A 51 -12.15 -15.38 -11.92
CA ARG A 51 -13.39 -16.17 -11.78
C ARG A 51 -14.58 -15.36 -11.25
N LEU A 52 -14.33 -14.17 -10.75
CA LEU A 52 -15.32 -13.23 -10.20
C LEU A 52 -15.39 -11.96 -11.05
N PHE A 53 -14.77 -11.92 -12.23
CA PHE A 53 -14.96 -10.82 -13.16
C PHE A 53 -16.36 -10.88 -13.74
N GLY A 54 -17.10 -9.77 -13.63
CA GLY A 54 -18.52 -9.68 -13.99
C GLY A 54 -19.46 -9.78 -12.80
N GLU A 55 -18.99 -10.29 -11.66
CA GLU A 55 -19.77 -10.26 -10.42
C GLU A 55 -19.86 -8.80 -9.89
N PRO A 56 -21.06 -8.33 -9.51
CA PRO A 56 -21.20 -7.01 -8.93
C PRO A 56 -20.54 -6.94 -7.54
N TYR A 57 -20.00 -5.77 -7.20
CA TYR A 57 -19.61 -5.49 -5.83
C TYR A 57 -20.86 -5.22 -5.01
N HIS A 58 -21.08 -6.03 -3.97
CA HIS A 58 -22.13 -5.78 -3.00
C HIS A 58 -21.60 -4.88 -1.90
N ARG A 59 -22.22 -3.71 -1.75
CA ARG A 59 -21.98 -2.86 -0.59
C ARG A 59 -22.64 -3.51 0.62
N LEU A 60 -21.87 -3.68 1.67
CA LEU A 60 -22.32 -4.19 2.96
C LEU A 60 -22.18 -3.06 3.99
N ASP A 61 -23.30 -2.62 4.54
CA ASP A 61 -23.30 -1.74 5.71
C ASP A 61 -23.32 -2.62 6.97
N VAL A 62 -22.46 -2.28 7.93
CA VAL A 62 -22.14 -3.08 9.11
C VAL A 62 -22.86 -2.49 10.30
N ALA A 63 -23.65 -3.30 11.00
CA ALA A 63 -24.32 -2.86 12.23
C ALA A 63 -23.30 -2.44 13.32
N PRO A 64 -23.67 -1.55 14.25
CA PRO A 64 -22.77 -1.12 15.34
C PRO A 64 -22.19 -2.27 16.17
N ASP A 65 -22.99 -3.31 16.42
CA ASP A 65 -22.64 -4.56 17.10
C ASP A 65 -22.13 -5.65 16.13
N GLY A 66 -22.26 -5.43 14.83
CA GLY A 66 -21.92 -6.38 13.78
C GLY A 66 -20.43 -6.49 13.44
N MET A 67 -19.52 -5.95 14.25
CA MET A 67 -18.07 -6.01 14.00
C MET A 67 -17.32 -6.50 15.22
N LEU A 68 -16.62 -7.62 15.07
CA LEU A 68 -15.78 -8.21 16.10
C LEU A 68 -14.31 -8.25 15.67
N VAL A 69 -13.39 -8.01 16.58
CA VAL A 69 -11.95 -7.91 16.32
C VAL A 69 -11.18 -8.87 17.21
N LYS A 70 -10.15 -9.52 16.64
CA LYS A 70 -9.14 -10.27 17.39
C LYS A 70 -7.77 -9.98 16.80
N GLY A 71 -7.00 -9.11 17.46
CA GLY A 71 -5.74 -8.61 16.93
C GLY A 71 -5.94 -8.01 15.53
N SER A 72 -5.21 -8.50 14.52
CA SER A 72 -5.29 -8.02 13.13
C SER A 72 -6.43 -8.61 12.30
N ARG A 73 -7.30 -9.46 12.86
CA ARG A 73 -8.41 -10.07 12.10
C ARG A 73 -9.74 -9.44 12.51
N VAL A 74 -10.63 -9.26 11.54
CA VAL A 74 -11.98 -8.72 11.76
C VAL A 74 -13.02 -9.74 11.29
N SER A 75 -14.08 -9.93 12.08
CA SER A 75 -15.29 -10.64 11.70
C SER A 75 -16.42 -9.62 11.58
N VAL A 76 -17.16 -9.67 10.47
CA VAL A 76 -18.26 -8.76 10.20
C VAL A 76 -19.54 -9.58 10.02
N ARG A 77 -20.61 -9.21 10.71
CA ARG A 77 -21.90 -9.86 10.59
C ARG A 77 -22.56 -9.46 9.27
N LEU A 78 -23.06 -10.46 8.56
CA LEU A 78 -23.80 -10.32 7.31
C LEU A 78 -25.32 -10.25 7.62
N PRO A 79 -26.13 -9.66 6.71
CA PRO A 79 -27.60 -9.58 6.85
C PRO A 79 -28.27 -10.95 7.02
N ASP A 80 -27.69 -12.00 6.46
CA ASP A 80 -28.16 -13.39 6.57
C ASP A 80 -27.81 -14.07 7.91
N GLY A 81 -27.18 -13.33 8.84
CA GLY A 81 -26.78 -13.83 10.15
C GLY A 81 -25.41 -14.51 10.19
N ARG A 82 -24.79 -14.80 9.03
CA ARG A 82 -23.44 -15.38 8.95
C ARG A 82 -22.37 -14.32 9.22
N TRP A 83 -21.12 -14.77 9.30
CA TRP A 83 -19.96 -13.96 9.61
C TRP A 83 -18.94 -13.97 8.48
N LEU A 84 -18.63 -12.79 7.97
CA LEU A 84 -17.51 -12.54 7.09
C LEU A 84 -16.22 -12.44 7.91
N ARG A 85 -15.42 -13.50 7.89
CA ARG A 85 -14.09 -13.56 8.48
C ARG A 85 -13.06 -13.05 7.47
N THR A 86 -12.41 -11.95 7.81
CA THR A 86 -11.34 -11.38 6.99
C THR A 86 -9.97 -11.95 7.37
N GLY A 87 -9.02 -11.87 6.42
CA GLY A 87 -7.61 -12.11 6.71
C GLY A 87 -7.00 -11.07 7.66
N ARG A 88 -5.66 -10.97 7.67
CA ARG A 88 -4.98 -9.92 8.44
C ARG A 88 -5.24 -8.56 7.80
N ILE A 89 -5.91 -7.69 8.52
CA ILE A 89 -6.18 -6.30 8.19
C ILE A 89 -5.22 -5.42 9.01
N PRO A 90 -4.48 -4.50 8.35
CA PRO A 90 -3.66 -3.53 9.05
C PRO A 90 -4.46 -2.52 9.87
N ASP A 91 -3.82 -1.85 10.82
CA ASP A 91 -4.48 -0.95 11.77
C ASP A 91 -5.26 0.19 11.09
N GLY A 92 -4.70 0.83 10.06
CA GLY A 92 -5.36 1.93 9.33
C GLY A 92 -6.71 1.53 8.70
N PRO A 93 -6.75 0.55 7.76
CA PRO A 93 -8.00 0.06 7.19
C PRO A 93 -8.98 -0.51 8.23
N ARG A 94 -8.48 -1.05 9.35
CA ARG A 94 -9.34 -1.52 10.45
C ARG A 94 -10.02 -0.34 11.16
N ALA A 95 -9.28 0.74 11.44
CA ALA A 95 -9.84 1.96 12.02
C ALA A 95 -10.85 2.62 11.07
N GLN A 96 -10.59 2.61 9.76
CA GLN A 96 -11.56 3.06 8.76
C GLN A 96 -12.82 2.20 8.75
N LEU A 97 -12.69 0.88 8.78
CA LEU A 97 -13.84 -0.01 8.84
C LEU A 97 -14.65 0.20 10.13
N ALA A 98 -13.98 0.39 11.27
CA ALA A 98 -14.63 0.65 12.54
C ALA A 98 -15.41 1.97 12.57
N GLY A 99 -14.97 2.98 11.80
CA GLY A 99 -15.63 4.27 11.70
C GLY A 99 -16.66 4.40 10.58
N GLU A 100 -16.36 3.92 9.36
CA GLU A 100 -17.28 4.00 8.21
C GLU A 100 -18.34 2.88 8.22
N ARG A 101 -18.08 1.78 8.95
CA ARG A 101 -18.97 0.63 9.08
C ARG A 101 -19.55 0.17 7.74
N ARG A 102 -18.72 0.19 6.70
CA ARG A 102 -19.08 -0.31 5.37
C ARG A 102 -17.91 -1.03 4.74
N LEU A 103 -18.20 -1.99 3.89
CA LEU A 103 -17.23 -2.68 3.07
C LEU A 103 -17.88 -3.12 1.76
N TRP A 104 -17.06 -3.49 0.77
CA TRP A 104 -17.56 -4.06 -0.47
C TRP A 104 -17.12 -5.52 -0.57
N VAL A 105 -18.06 -6.41 -0.82
CA VAL A 105 -17.81 -7.84 -1.02
C VAL A 105 -17.94 -8.15 -2.51
N LEU A 106 -17.00 -8.95 -3.02
CA LEU A 106 -17.01 -9.49 -4.37
C LEU A 106 -17.12 -11.02 -4.29
N GLY A 107 -18.16 -11.55 -4.94
CA GLY A 107 -18.55 -12.96 -4.96
C GLY A 107 -19.54 -13.36 -3.86
N GLY A 108 -20.40 -14.35 -4.15
CA GLY A 108 -21.42 -14.86 -3.23
C GLY A 108 -21.12 -16.21 -2.54
N GLY A 109 -19.95 -16.81 -2.81
CA GLY A 109 -19.58 -18.12 -2.26
C GLY A 109 -18.96 -18.07 -0.86
N ARG A 110 -18.54 -19.23 -0.34
CA ARG A 110 -17.85 -19.33 0.97
C ARG A 110 -16.53 -18.54 1.02
N ARG A 111 -15.85 -18.36 -0.12
CA ARG A 111 -14.62 -17.57 -0.26
C ARG A 111 -14.94 -16.33 -1.08
N VAL A 112 -14.69 -15.17 -0.51
CA VAL A 112 -15.01 -13.88 -1.11
C VAL A 112 -13.78 -12.97 -1.10
N PHE A 113 -13.83 -11.93 -1.92
CA PHE A 113 -12.90 -10.82 -1.81
C PHE A 113 -13.59 -9.63 -1.18
N VAL A 114 -12.88 -8.93 -0.32
CA VAL A 114 -13.38 -7.80 0.44
C VAL A 114 -12.51 -6.60 0.13
N ARG A 115 -13.15 -5.51 -0.26
CA ARG A 115 -12.52 -4.19 -0.32
C ARG A 115 -12.96 -3.40 0.90
N LEU A 116 -11.98 -3.02 1.70
CA LEU A 116 -12.21 -2.11 2.82
C LEU A 116 -12.25 -0.67 2.31
N PRO A 117 -12.94 0.23 3.03
CA PRO A 117 -12.80 1.65 2.77
C PRO A 117 -11.33 2.06 2.80
N GLY A 118 -10.93 2.89 1.84
CA GLY A 118 -9.56 3.36 1.65
C GLY A 118 -8.50 2.33 1.28
N ALA A 119 -8.85 1.04 1.17
CA ALA A 119 -7.91 0.03 0.71
C ALA A 119 -7.80 0.02 -0.83
N MET A 120 -6.57 0.12 -1.33
CA MET A 120 -6.27 -0.11 -2.75
C MET A 120 -6.38 -1.59 -3.15
N TRP A 121 -6.24 -2.51 -2.19
CA TRP A 121 -6.11 -3.94 -2.45
C TRP A 121 -7.31 -4.71 -1.93
N LEU A 122 -7.80 -5.65 -2.74
CA LEU A 122 -8.75 -6.67 -2.30
C LEU A 122 -8.10 -7.59 -1.26
N ARG A 123 -8.88 -7.97 -0.27
CA ARG A 123 -8.50 -8.92 0.79
C ARG A 123 -9.33 -10.18 0.65
N ALA A 124 -8.68 -11.33 0.80
CA ALA A 124 -9.42 -12.58 0.90
C ALA A 124 -10.22 -12.61 2.21
N GLY A 125 -11.48 -13.01 2.12
CA GLY A 125 -12.37 -13.27 3.23
C GLY A 125 -13.05 -14.64 3.07
N ARG A 126 -13.67 -15.10 4.15
CA ARG A 126 -14.51 -16.30 4.16
C ARG A 126 -15.81 -16.01 4.88
N ILE A 127 -16.90 -16.50 4.33
CA ILE A 127 -18.21 -16.49 4.99
C ILE A 127 -18.31 -17.79 5.79
N GLU A 128 -18.59 -17.67 7.08
CA GLU A 128 -18.72 -18.78 8.03
C GLU A 128 -19.87 -18.50 9.00
N ASP A 129 -20.37 -19.52 9.68
CA ASP A 129 -21.56 -19.39 10.52
C ASP A 129 -21.27 -18.75 11.89
N ALA A 130 -20.00 -18.71 12.28
CA ALA A 130 -19.56 -18.17 13.56
C ALA A 130 -18.46 -17.10 13.38
N PRO A 131 -18.38 -16.12 14.30
CA PRO A 131 -17.28 -15.16 14.30
C PRO A 131 -15.97 -15.84 14.70
N LEU A 132 -14.88 -15.09 14.63
CA LEU A 132 -13.60 -15.58 15.12
C LEU A 132 -13.68 -15.87 16.64
N PRO A 133 -13.30 -17.07 17.11
CA PRO A 133 -13.38 -17.41 18.53
C PRO A 133 -12.59 -16.45 19.42
N GLY A 134 -13.21 -15.93 20.47
CA GLY A 134 -12.61 -14.95 21.39
C GLY A 134 -12.37 -13.56 20.78
N ALA A 135 -13.11 -13.19 19.73
CA ALA A 135 -13.14 -11.82 19.23
C ALA A 135 -14.01 -10.95 20.13
N THR A 136 -13.59 -9.70 20.34
CA THR A 136 -14.32 -8.70 21.13
C THR A 136 -14.99 -7.68 20.23
N SER A 137 -15.99 -6.98 20.73
CA SER A 137 -16.66 -5.92 19.96
C SER A 137 -15.68 -4.83 19.56
N ALA A 138 -15.75 -4.39 18.30
CA ALA A 138 -14.93 -3.30 17.81
C ALA A 138 -15.44 -1.98 18.41
N GLU A 139 -14.55 -1.25 19.08
CA GLU A 139 -14.83 0.10 19.53
C GLU A 139 -15.21 1.00 18.34
N LEU A 140 -16.24 1.83 18.52
CA LEU A 140 -16.69 2.75 17.49
C LEU A 140 -15.71 3.92 17.39
N VAL A 141 -15.13 4.10 16.21
CA VAL A 141 -14.25 5.25 15.96
C VAL A 141 -15.11 6.43 15.53
N SER A 142 -15.18 7.48 16.37
CA SER A 142 -15.88 8.73 16.05
C SER A 142 -15.35 9.32 14.74
N ARG A 143 -16.28 9.84 13.92
CA ARG A 143 -16.02 10.43 12.61
C ARG A 143 -16.15 11.95 12.59
N HIS A 144 -16.36 12.55 13.75
CA HIS A 144 -16.38 14.01 13.85
C HIS A 144 -15.02 14.55 13.39
N PRO A 145 -15.00 15.63 12.58
CA PRO A 145 -13.75 16.24 12.15
C PRO A 145 -12.90 16.64 13.35
N THR A 146 -11.87 15.87 13.64
CA THR A 146 -10.87 16.21 14.66
C THR A 146 -9.70 16.93 14.01
N PRO A 147 -8.97 17.80 14.75
CA PRO A 147 -7.69 18.35 14.33
C PRO A 147 -6.80 17.29 13.65
N PRO A 148 -6.08 17.62 12.55
CA PRO A 148 -5.24 16.65 11.83
C PRO A 148 -4.24 15.92 12.74
N ARG A 149 -3.64 16.63 13.72
CA ARG A 149 -2.73 16.04 14.71
C ARG A 149 -3.36 14.94 15.59
N HIS A 150 -4.68 15.00 15.79
CA HIS A 150 -5.45 14.13 16.70
C HIS A 150 -6.35 13.14 15.94
N ASP A 151 -6.28 13.13 14.61
CA ASP A 151 -7.09 12.24 13.79
C ASP A 151 -6.59 10.79 13.95
N PRO A 152 -7.41 9.88 14.53
CA PRO A 152 -6.99 8.51 14.81
C PRO A 152 -6.74 7.71 13.53
N VAL A 153 -7.41 8.04 12.43
CA VAL A 153 -7.26 7.37 11.14
C VAL A 153 -5.95 7.80 10.47
N LEU A 154 -5.62 9.09 10.50
CA LEU A 154 -4.32 9.58 10.02
C LEU A 154 -3.16 9.02 10.85
N ALA A 155 -3.30 9.01 12.17
CA ALA A 155 -2.30 8.46 13.08
C ALA A 155 -2.08 6.96 12.82
N ALA A 156 -3.15 6.17 12.73
CA ALA A 156 -3.07 4.73 12.45
C ALA A 156 -2.46 4.43 11.07
N ASN A 157 -2.84 5.17 10.03
CA ASN A 157 -2.26 5.01 8.70
C ASN A 157 -0.76 5.36 8.67
N ARG A 158 -0.36 6.44 9.35
CA ARG A 158 1.04 6.83 9.47
C ARG A 158 1.86 5.80 10.23
N ALA A 159 1.36 5.33 11.38
CA ALA A 159 2.01 4.27 12.16
C ALA A 159 2.18 2.99 11.34
N PHE A 160 1.16 2.59 10.59
CA PHE A 160 1.24 1.44 9.68
C PHE A 160 2.31 1.63 8.60
N ARG A 161 2.35 2.80 7.95
CA ARG A 161 3.38 3.13 6.94
C ARG A 161 4.78 3.09 7.53
N ILE A 162 5.00 3.71 8.68
CA ILE A 162 6.28 3.71 9.38
C ILE A 162 6.69 2.27 9.69
N ARG A 163 5.83 1.51 10.38
CA ARG A 163 6.12 0.13 10.77
C ARG A 163 6.45 -0.74 9.56
N ARG A 164 5.69 -0.63 8.47
CA ARG A 164 5.93 -1.39 7.25
C ARG A 164 7.26 -1.00 6.59
N THR A 165 7.56 0.29 6.50
CA THR A 165 8.81 0.77 5.90
C THR A 165 10.01 0.37 6.75
N VAL A 166 9.93 0.49 8.08
CA VAL A 166 10.99 0.02 9.00
C VAL A 166 11.19 -1.49 8.85
N LEU A 167 10.11 -2.29 8.92
CA LEU A 167 10.22 -3.74 8.78
C LEU A 167 10.84 -4.14 7.44
N SER A 168 10.38 -3.51 6.35
CA SER A 168 10.94 -3.79 5.01
C SER A 168 12.40 -3.37 4.93
N GLY A 169 12.75 -2.21 5.48
CA GLY A 169 14.12 -1.71 5.55
C GLY A 169 15.04 -2.65 6.32
N VAL A 170 14.61 -3.13 7.50
CA VAL A 170 15.35 -4.11 8.31
C VAL A 170 15.54 -5.43 7.54
N VAL A 171 14.50 -5.94 6.88
CA VAL A 171 14.62 -7.15 6.06
C VAL A 171 15.66 -6.97 4.95
N PHE A 172 15.65 -5.84 4.25
CA PHE A 172 16.64 -5.54 3.22
C PHE A 172 18.06 -5.43 3.79
N LEU A 173 18.23 -4.80 4.96
CA LEU A 173 19.52 -4.71 5.64
C LEU A 173 20.03 -6.06 6.09
N VAL A 174 19.17 -6.92 6.66
CA VAL A 174 19.56 -8.26 7.11
C VAL A 174 19.95 -9.14 5.92
N LEU A 175 19.16 -9.16 4.85
CA LEU A 175 19.47 -9.95 3.66
C LEU A 175 20.74 -9.45 2.96
N GLY A 176 20.89 -8.13 2.80
CA GLY A 176 22.09 -7.54 2.22
C GLY A 176 23.32 -7.73 3.11
N GLY A 177 23.19 -7.53 4.42
CA GLY A 177 24.29 -7.75 5.38
C GLY A 177 24.74 -9.20 5.41
N ALA A 178 23.80 -10.16 5.41
CA ALA A 178 24.10 -11.58 5.34
C ALA A 178 24.84 -11.96 4.04
N GLY A 179 24.42 -11.40 2.90
CA GLY A 179 25.11 -11.63 1.63
C GLY A 179 26.51 -11.01 1.56
N LEU A 180 26.72 -9.83 2.14
CA LEU A 180 28.06 -9.23 2.27
C LEU A 180 28.95 -10.03 3.23
N ALA A 181 28.41 -10.49 4.37
CA ALA A 181 29.13 -11.33 5.30
C ALA A 181 29.50 -12.68 4.67
N PHE A 182 28.61 -13.27 3.88
CA PHE A 182 28.89 -14.47 3.10
C PHE A 182 30.07 -14.25 2.15
N VAL A 183 30.04 -13.16 1.35
CA VAL A 183 31.14 -12.81 0.45
C VAL A 183 32.46 -12.61 1.20
N ALA A 184 32.45 -11.88 2.32
CA ALA A 184 33.66 -11.60 3.11
C ALA A 184 34.29 -12.86 3.72
N ASN A 185 33.48 -13.88 4.04
CA ASN A 185 33.95 -15.15 4.58
C ASN A 185 34.25 -16.21 3.49
N THR A 186 33.93 -15.92 2.24
CA THR A 186 34.22 -16.82 1.12
C THR A 186 35.70 -16.70 0.79
N ARG A 187 36.51 -17.69 1.22
CA ARG A 187 37.90 -17.79 0.78
C ARG A 187 37.91 -18.22 -0.69
N VAL A 188 38.42 -17.37 -1.57
CA VAL A 188 38.67 -17.72 -2.96
C VAL A 188 39.94 -18.59 -2.97
N ASP A 189 39.74 -19.89 -2.78
CA ASP A 189 40.84 -20.86 -2.86
C ASP A 189 41.25 -20.99 -4.33
N PRO A 190 42.55 -20.99 -4.69
CA PRO A 190 43.00 -21.13 -6.08
C PRO A 190 42.55 -22.45 -6.73
N TYR A 191 42.21 -23.44 -5.90
CA TYR A 191 41.79 -24.79 -6.31
C TYR A 191 40.29 -25.06 -6.08
N ALA A 192 39.56 -24.15 -5.43
CA ALA A 192 38.12 -24.28 -5.21
C ALA A 192 37.35 -23.59 -6.34
N VAL A 193 36.35 -24.30 -6.87
CA VAL A 193 35.46 -23.86 -7.95
C VAL A 193 34.44 -22.84 -7.42
N VAL A 194 34.90 -21.74 -6.84
CA VAL A 194 34.04 -20.61 -6.50
C VAL A 194 34.27 -19.53 -7.55
N ASP A 195 33.36 -19.48 -8.53
CA ASP A 195 33.38 -18.51 -9.61
C ASP A 195 33.43 -17.06 -9.04
N PRO A 196 34.52 -16.30 -9.27
CA PRO A 196 34.66 -14.92 -8.79
C PRO A 196 33.51 -14.01 -9.23
N ALA A 197 32.87 -14.34 -10.36
CA ALA A 197 31.68 -13.65 -10.85
C ALA A 197 30.47 -13.84 -9.93
N ALA A 198 30.29 -15.05 -9.39
CA ALA A 198 29.24 -15.38 -8.44
C ALA A 198 29.40 -14.56 -7.15
N VAL A 199 30.64 -14.52 -6.64
CA VAL A 199 31.00 -13.74 -5.46
C VAL A 199 30.73 -12.25 -5.70
N GLY A 200 31.13 -11.71 -6.86
CA GLY A 200 30.85 -10.33 -7.25
C GLY A 200 29.35 -10.01 -7.40
N GLY A 201 28.55 -10.95 -7.91
CA GLY A 201 27.10 -10.80 -8.03
C GLY A 201 26.37 -10.80 -6.69
N VAL A 202 26.76 -11.69 -5.79
CA VAL A 202 26.26 -11.69 -4.41
C VAL A 202 26.66 -10.38 -3.72
N ALA A 203 27.90 -9.91 -3.88
CA ALA A 203 28.37 -8.65 -3.30
C ALA A 203 27.56 -7.44 -3.82
N GLY A 204 27.40 -7.32 -5.14
CA GLY A 204 26.69 -6.22 -5.77
C GLY A 204 25.20 -6.21 -5.42
N GLY A 205 24.52 -7.36 -5.52
CA GLY A 205 23.12 -7.49 -5.13
C GLY A 205 22.90 -7.16 -3.66
N SER A 206 23.80 -7.63 -2.79
CA SER A 206 23.77 -7.34 -1.36
C SER A 206 23.97 -5.86 -1.06
N GLY A 207 24.89 -5.19 -1.74
CA GLY A 207 25.09 -3.75 -1.64
C GLY A 207 23.84 -2.94 -2.02
N VAL A 208 23.13 -3.35 -3.07
CA VAL A 208 21.85 -2.73 -3.46
C VAL A 208 20.78 -2.93 -2.39
N LEU A 209 20.66 -4.14 -1.81
CA LEU A 209 19.70 -4.42 -0.73
C LEU A 209 20.01 -3.55 0.51
N VAL A 210 21.29 -3.43 0.90
CA VAL A 210 21.70 -2.55 1.99
C VAL A 210 21.31 -1.10 1.69
N LEU A 211 21.63 -0.60 0.50
CA LEU A 211 21.29 0.76 0.09
C LEU A 211 19.77 1.01 0.13
N LEU A 212 18.97 0.08 -0.39
CA LEU A 212 17.50 0.17 -0.33
C LEU A 212 16.99 0.18 1.12
N GLY A 213 17.55 -0.68 1.97
CA GLY A 213 17.23 -0.72 3.40
C GLY A 213 17.52 0.62 4.10
N LEU A 214 18.70 1.19 3.87
CA LEU A 214 19.09 2.51 4.38
C LEU A 214 18.17 3.63 3.86
N LEU A 215 17.90 3.67 2.54
CA LEU A 215 17.01 4.66 1.95
C LEU A 215 15.59 4.61 2.54
N MET A 216 15.09 3.41 2.84
CA MET A 216 13.80 3.25 3.52
C MET A 216 13.81 3.83 4.94
N LEU A 217 14.87 3.56 5.72
CA LEU A 217 15.00 4.10 7.08
C LEU A 217 15.18 5.62 7.07
N VAL A 218 16.01 6.16 6.18
CA VAL A 218 16.14 7.62 5.96
C VAL A 218 14.79 8.23 5.55
N GLY A 219 14.03 7.53 4.70
CA GLY A 219 12.68 7.93 4.33
C GLY A 219 11.74 8.05 5.53
N VAL A 220 11.86 7.15 6.52
CA VAL A 220 11.09 7.23 7.78
C VAL A 220 11.48 8.45 8.59
N LEU A 221 12.78 8.75 8.71
CA LEU A 221 13.26 9.96 9.41
C LEU A 221 12.74 11.25 8.76
N ARG A 222 12.49 11.23 7.44
CA ARG A 222 11.90 12.36 6.70
C ARG A 222 10.38 12.49 6.87
N LEU A 223 9.69 11.50 7.46
CA LEU A 223 8.26 11.59 7.73
C LEU A 223 8.01 12.52 8.92
N ARG A 224 7.90 13.83 8.64
CA ARG A 224 7.60 14.85 9.65
C ARG A 224 6.30 14.55 10.41
N PRO A 225 6.25 14.87 11.72
CA PRO A 225 5.00 14.84 12.47
C PRO A 225 3.93 15.70 11.79
N ILE A 226 2.68 15.26 11.90
CA ILE A 226 1.54 16.10 11.57
C ILE A 226 1.43 17.06 12.75
N THR A 227 1.76 18.33 12.50
CA THR A 227 1.77 19.39 13.50
C THR A 227 0.58 20.32 13.34
N GLU A 228 -0.24 20.09 12.33
CA GLU A 228 -1.35 20.94 11.97
C GLU A 228 -2.57 20.68 12.87
N ASP A 229 -3.07 21.75 13.47
CA ASP A 229 -4.17 21.72 14.45
C ASP A 229 -5.54 21.97 13.82
N VAL A 230 -5.57 22.44 12.56
CA VAL A 230 -6.79 22.87 11.90
C VAL A 230 -6.87 22.29 10.49
N TRP A 231 -8.06 21.84 10.13
CA TRP A 231 -8.42 21.56 8.75
C TRP A 231 -8.92 22.84 8.10
N VAL A 232 -8.34 23.20 6.95
CA VAL A 232 -8.78 24.37 6.17
C VAL A 232 -9.62 23.88 5.01
N GLU A 233 -10.92 24.22 5.03
CA GLU A 233 -11.82 23.96 3.90
C GLU A 233 -11.58 25.00 2.79
N LEU A 234 -11.41 24.51 1.57
CA LEU A 234 -11.37 25.29 0.35
C LEU A 234 -12.54 24.88 -0.53
N ARG A 235 -13.25 25.86 -1.08
CA ARG A 235 -14.21 25.60 -2.16
C ARG A 235 -13.47 25.59 -3.48
N VAL A 236 -13.70 24.59 -4.32
CA VAL A 236 -12.96 24.43 -5.57
C VAL A 236 -13.88 24.30 -6.77
N ALA A 237 -13.45 24.90 -7.88
CA ALA A 237 -14.03 24.72 -9.19
C ALA A 237 -12.98 24.06 -10.09
N LEU A 238 -13.32 22.91 -10.68
CA LEU A 238 -12.40 22.15 -11.52
C LEU A 238 -12.40 22.69 -12.96
N ASP A 239 -11.21 22.76 -13.58
CA ASP A 239 -11.09 23.16 -14.99
C ASP A 239 -11.71 22.13 -15.93
N THR A 240 -11.67 20.86 -15.52
CA THR A 240 -12.13 19.72 -16.32
C THR A 240 -12.93 18.76 -15.46
N GLN A 241 -13.86 18.05 -16.10
CA GLN A 241 -14.58 16.97 -15.44
C GLN A 241 -13.60 15.88 -14.99
N PHE A 242 -13.83 15.38 -13.77
CA PHE A 242 -13.04 14.29 -13.25
C PHE A 242 -13.34 13.00 -14.02
N VAL A 243 -12.38 12.56 -14.83
CA VAL A 243 -12.38 11.24 -15.45
C VAL A 243 -11.34 10.38 -14.73
N PRO A 244 -11.74 9.32 -14.01
CA PRO A 244 -10.79 8.44 -13.34
C PRO A 244 -9.90 7.75 -14.37
N ARG A 245 -8.68 8.26 -14.57
CA ARG A 245 -7.66 7.58 -15.36
C ARG A 245 -7.16 6.35 -14.60
N THR A 246 -6.73 5.33 -15.33
CA THR A 246 -6.07 4.15 -14.74
C THR A 246 -4.82 4.54 -13.95
N ARG A 247 -4.65 3.86 -12.81
CA ARG A 247 -3.69 4.05 -11.69
C ARG A 247 -4.27 4.92 -10.58
N GLY A 248 -4.19 4.42 -9.35
CA GLY A 248 -4.84 4.95 -8.13
C GLY A 248 -4.42 6.35 -7.66
N VAL A 249 -3.86 7.17 -8.53
CA VAL A 249 -3.55 8.59 -8.31
C VAL A 249 -4.19 9.40 -9.42
N ALA A 250 -4.95 10.42 -9.05
CA ALA A 250 -5.59 11.37 -9.94
C ALA A 250 -4.89 12.74 -9.85
N ARG A 251 -5.00 13.49 -10.94
CA ARG A 251 -4.55 14.88 -11.02
C ARG A 251 -5.77 15.75 -11.28
N LEU A 252 -6.01 16.74 -10.44
CA LEU A 252 -7.03 17.77 -10.63
C LEU A 252 -6.35 19.13 -10.79
N THR A 253 -6.91 19.97 -11.64
CA THR A 253 -6.56 21.39 -11.74
C THR A 253 -7.83 22.21 -11.70
N GLY A 254 -7.71 23.44 -11.21
CA GLY A 254 -8.85 24.32 -11.07
C GLY A 254 -8.53 25.57 -10.28
N TRP A 255 -9.58 26.20 -9.79
CA TRP A 255 -9.54 27.35 -8.90
C TRP A 255 -10.00 26.94 -7.51
N ALA A 256 -9.29 27.43 -6.50
CA ALA A 256 -9.61 27.26 -5.10
C ALA A 256 -9.91 28.62 -4.48
N LEU A 257 -11.07 28.74 -3.85
CA LEU A 257 -11.48 29.85 -3.01
C LEU A 257 -11.10 29.54 -1.56
N HIS A 258 -10.26 30.40 -1.00
CA HIS A 258 -9.81 30.34 0.38
C HIS A 258 -10.86 30.97 1.32
N PRO A 259 -10.83 30.65 2.63
CA PRO A 259 -11.76 31.23 3.60
C PRO A 259 -11.68 32.76 3.70
N ASP A 260 -10.54 33.35 3.34
CA ASP A 260 -10.30 34.79 3.29
C ASP A 260 -10.85 35.46 2.01
N GLY A 261 -11.50 34.68 1.13
CA GLY A 261 -12.04 35.15 -0.15
C GLY A 261 -11.02 35.16 -1.30
N ARG A 262 -9.75 34.84 -1.04
CA ARG A 262 -8.72 34.80 -2.10
C ARG A 262 -8.98 33.63 -3.05
N GLN A 263 -8.79 33.86 -4.34
CA GLN A 263 -8.82 32.81 -5.35
C GLN A 263 -7.41 32.46 -5.81
N THR A 264 -7.09 31.17 -5.85
CA THR A 264 -5.80 30.68 -6.37
C THR A 264 -6.03 29.54 -7.33
N ARG A 265 -5.30 29.53 -8.45
CA ARG A 265 -5.17 28.31 -9.24
C ARG A 265 -4.47 27.25 -8.42
N PHE A 266 -4.92 26.02 -8.59
CA PHE A 266 -4.32 24.88 -7.92
C PHE A 266 -4.09 23.72 -8.86
N ARG A 267 -3.11 22.90 -8.46
CA ARG A 267 -2.87 21.56 -8.97
C ARG A 267 -2.83 20.60 -7.80
N LEU A 268 -3.77 19.65 -7.79
CA LEU A 268 -3.86 18.59 -6.81
C LEU A 268 -3.37 17.27 -7.42
N VAL A 269 -2.44 16.60 -6.75
CA VAL A 269 -2.09 15.20 -7.02
C VAL A 269 -2.52 14.37 -5.81
N ALA A 270 -3.56 13.55 -5.96
CA ALA A 270 -4.22 12.87 -4.86
C ALA A 270 -4.57 11.43 -5.19
N ASP A 271 -4.90 10.62 -4.19
CA ASP A 271 -5.54 9.33 -4.45
C ASP A 271 -6.91 9.53 -5.13
N VAL A 272 -7.35 8.51 -5.88
CA VAL A 272 -8.60 8.55 -6.65
C VAL A 272 -9.83 8.84 -5.77
N SER A 273 -9.83 8.41 -4.50
CA SER A 273 -10.97 8.61 -3.61
C SER A 273 -11.10 10.07 -3.17
N LEU A 274 -9.97 10.71 -2.81
CA LEU A 274 -9.94 12.15 -2.55
C LEU A 274 -10.33 12.95 -3.78
N ALA A 275 -9.78 12.61 -4.94
CA ALA A 275 -10.10 13.33 -6.18
C ALA A 275 -11.58 13.20 -6.57
N ALA A 276 -12.17 12.01 -6.43
CA ALA A 276 -13.59 11.79 -6.68
C ALA A 276 -14.46 12.57 -5.68
N ASN A 277 -14.07 12.62 -4.40
CA ASN A 277 -14.78 13.41 -3.40
C ASN A 277 -14.76 14.90 -3.75
N VAL A 278 -13.58 15.46 -4.02
CA VAL A 278 -13.40 16.86 -4.41
C VAL A 278 -14.21 17.20 -5.66
N ALA A 279 -14.22 16.31 -6.66
CA ALA A 279 -15.00 16.51 -7.88
C ALA A 279 -16.52 16.46 -7.66
N ALA A 280 -16.99 15.64 -6.72
CA ALA A 280 -18.41 15.49 -6.42
C ALA A 280 -18.95 16.60 -5.51
N THR A 281 -18.15 17.08 -4.56
CA THR A 281 -18.60 18.06 -3.55
C THR A 281 -18.17 19.48 -3.84
N GLY A 282 -17.14 19.68 -4.67
CA GLY A 282 -16.48 20.98 -4.83
C GLY A 282 -15.76 21.43 -3.56
N GLN A 283 -15.47 20.52 -2.62
CA GLN A 283 -14.79 20.83 -1.36
C GLN A 283 -13.44 20.12 -1.29
N LEU A 284 -12.42 20.85 -0.86
CA LEU A 284 -11.07 20.35 -0.63
C LEU A 284 -10.61 20.73 0.77
N TRP A 285 -10.09 19.77 1.53
CA TRP A 285 -9.57 20.02 2.86
C TRP A 285 -8.05 19.98 2.88
N LEU A 286 -7.42 21.01 3.44
CA LEU A 286 -5.98 21.09 3.65
C LEU A 286 -5.62 20.89 5.12
N GLN A 287 -4.49 20.23 5.36
CA GLN A 287 -3.84 20.18 6.67
C GLN A 287 -3.14 21.52 6.90
N GLY A 288 -3.78 22.41 7.68
CA GLY A 288 -3.32 23.77 7.92
C GLY A 288 -3.45 24.72 6.73
N TYR A 289 -3.14 26.00 6.98
CA TYR A 289 -3.18 27.02 5.94
C TYR A 289 -2.05 26.86 4.91
N PRO A 290 -2.35 26.99 3.60
CA PRO A 290 -1.35 26.88 2.55
C PRO A 290 -0.35 28.03 2.63
N ARG A 291 0.95 27.70 2.67
CA ARG A 291 2.03 28.68 2.68
C ARG A 291 2.48 28.99 1.25
N PRO A 292 2.69 30.26 0.87
CA PRO A 292 3.19 30.62 -0.45
C PRO A 292 4.47 29.85 -0.81
N GLY A 293 4.52 29.32 -2.03
CA GLY A 293 5.67 28.59 -2.57
C GLY A 293 5.93 27.19 -1.98
N LYS A 294 5.10 26.72 -1.03
CA LYS A 294 5.24 25.38 -0.42
C LYS A 294 4.02 24.52 -0.72
N PRO A 295 4.21 23.24 -1.09
CA PRO A 295 3.09 22.33 -1.28
C PRO A 295 2.36 22.15 0.05
N ALA A 296 1.03 22.25 0.02
CA ALA A 296 0.17 21.90 1.14
C ALA A 296 -0.26 20.43 1.04
N LYS A 297 -0.51 19.79 2.18
CA LYS A 297 -1.08 18.45 2.22
C LYS A 297 -2.60 18.57 2.17
N ALA A 298 -3.19 17.97 1.16
CA ALA A 298 -4.63 17.80 1.07
C ALA A 298 -5.04 16.46 1.69
N GLY A 299 -6.24 16.38 2.23
CA GLY A 299 -6.82 15.16 2.76
C GLY A 299 -8.33 15.29 2.92
N LEU A 300 -8.92 14.35 3.64
CA LEU A 300 -10.33 14.41 4.05
C LEU A 300 -10.39 14.06 5.54
N PRO A 301 -11.01 14.88 6.41
CA PRO A 301 -11.07 14.61 7.85
C PRO A 301 -11.64 13.22 8.14
N GLY A 302 -10.95 12.44 8.97
CA GLY A 302 -11.31 11.06 9.30
C GLY A 302 -10.94 10.03 8.23
N TYR A 303 -10.32 10.38 7.11
CA TYR A 303 -9.92 9.42 6.09
C TYR A 303 -8.40 9.44 5.85
N PRO A 304 -7.77 8.30 5.50
CA PRO A 304 -6.34 8.21 5.22
C PRO A 304 -5.99 8.65 3.79
N TYR A 305 -6.90 9.38 3.14
CA TYR A 305 -6.73 9.91 1.82
C TYR A 305 -5.85 11.16 1.87
N GLY A 306 -4.99 11.29 0.88
CA GLY A 306 -3.92 12.26 0.91
C GLY A 306 -3.52 12.71 -0.48
N GLY A 307 -3.29 14.01 -0.60
CA GLY A 307 -2.79 14.62 -1.82
C GLY A 307 -1.79 15.73 -1.54
N SER A 308 -1.11 16.15 -2.60
CA SER A 308 -0.30 17.36 -2.59
C SER A 308 -1.04 18.43 -3.38
N PHE A 309 -1.35 19.54 -2.70
CA PHE A 309 -1.90 20.76 -3.27
C PHE A 309 -0.75 21.75 -3.55
N ARG A 310 -0.76 22.35 -4.73
CA ARG A 310 0.19 23.37 -5.17
C ARG A 310 -0.53 24.48 -5.90
#